data_AF-A0A023G2T5-F1
#
_entry.id   AF-A0A023G2T5-F1
#
_cell.length_a   1.000
_cell.length_b   1.000
_cell.length_c   1.000
_cell.angle_alpha   90.00
_cell.angle_beta   90.00
_cell.angle_gamma   90.00
#
_symmetry.space_group_name_H-M   'P 1'
#
loop_
_entity.id
_entity.type
_entity.pdbx_description
1 polymer ?
#
loop_
_entity_poly.entity_id
_entity_poly.type
_entity_poly.pdbx_seq_one_letter_code
_entity_poly.pdbx_strand_id
1 'polypeptide(L)'
;MDPSKHLRHSVILIVTLLIALTVPFVHAQDCQENPQSCDGKQILSNYVWINDVATSYRENPSNCDRYQRISLSEDGKKAQYIFVYTERGGDKKPIKDTCTIEVVSEGVIDITCKDFLPTVYHVTLDYVNGNHCFVGHTNVGENAPTQYYFLFTNPDSNEEEYKSCYNKLQEYTGGNFISLRDDNKCKNVPPKIE
;
A
#
# COMPACT_ATOMS: atom_id res chain seq x y z
N MET A 1 -28.16 -33.60 -52.68
CA MET A 1 -27.75 -33.65 -51.27
C MET A 1 -26.31 -33.20 -51.21
N ASP A 2 -26.07 -32.03 -50.64
CA ASP A 2 -24.81 -31.30 -50.75
C ASP A 2 -24.13 -31.26 -49.37
N PRO A 3 -22.91 -31.82 -49.19
CA PRO A 3 -22.28 -31.96 -47.87
C PRO A 3 -21.58 -30.69 -47.36
N SER A 4 -21.75 -29.55 -48.04
CA SER A 4 -20.99 -28.32 -47.77
C SER A 4 -21.47 -27.47 -46.58
N LYS A 5 -22.48 -27.92 -45.82
CA LYS A 5 -23.08 -27.11 -44.74
C LYS A 5 -22.58 -27.34 -43.31
N HIS A 6 -21.62 -28.24 -43.07
CA HIS A 6 -21.24 -28.59 -41.68
C HIS A 6 -19.90 -28.04 -41.15
N LEU A 7 -19.18 -27.19 -41.89
CA LEU A 7 -17.82 -26.80 -41.50
C LEU A 7 -17.62 -25.32 -41.10
N ARG A 8 -18.63 -24.66 -40.52
CA ARG A 8 -18.50 -23.25 -40.08
C ARG A 8 -18.89 -22.94 -38.63
N HIS A 9 -18.91 -23.92 -37.74
CA HIS A 9 -19.28 -23.68 -36.33
C HIS A 9 -18.25 -24.12 -35.28
N SER A 10 -16.99 -24.38 -35.64
CA SER A 10 -16.02 -24.97 -34.68
C SER A 10 -14.70 -24.21 -34.50
N VAL A 11 -14.65 -22.89 -34.76
CA VAL A 11 -13.41 -22.10 -34.55
C VAL A 11 -13.58 -20.96 -33.53
N ILE A 12 -14.77 -20.73 -33.00
CA ILE A 12 -15.01 -19.69 -31.99
C ILE A 12 -15.32 -20.37 -30.65
N LEU A 13 -14.35 -21.06 -30.04
CA LEU A 13 -14.46 -21.52 -28.64
C LEU A 13 -13.14 -21.79 -27.93
N ILE A 14 -12.00 -21.38 -28.49
CA ILE A 14 -10.68 -21.58 -27.84
C ILE A 14 -9.96 -20.25 -27.55
N VAL A 15 -10.38 -19.12 -28.14
CA VAL A 15 -9.67 -17.84 -27.96
C VAL A 15 -10.14 -17.05 -26.73
N THR A 16 -11.32 -17.33 -26.18
CA THR A 16 -11.84 -16.63 -24.99
C THR A 16 -11.32 -17.19 -23.66
N LEU A 17 -10.70 -18.38 -23.62
CA LEU A 17 -10.19 -18.96 -22.38
C LEU A 17 -8.75 -18.52 -22.04
N LEU A 18 -8.00 -17.99 -23.01
CA LEU A 18 -6.60 -17.61 -22.83
C LEU A 18 -6.40 -16.16 -22.33
N ILE A 19 -7.40 -15.29 -22.49
CA ILE A 19 -7.31 -13.90 -22.01
C ILE A 19 -7.54 -13.84 -20.48
N ALA A 20 -8.26 -14.81 -19.90
CA ALA A 20 -8.49 -14.88 -18.46
C ALA A 20 -7.23 -15.24 -17.63
N LEU A 21 -6.15 -15.70 -18.27
CA LEU A 21 -4.91 -16.13 -17.59
C LEU A 21 -3.80 -15.05 -17.59
N THR A 22 -4.05 -13.86 -18.12
CA THR A 22 -3.00 -12.83 -18.29
C THR A 22 -3.24 -11.54 -17.52
N VAL A 23 -4.36 -11.41 -16.81
CA VAL A 23 -4.46 -10.41 -15.75
C VAL A 23 -3.85 -11.05 -14.52
N PRO A 24 -2.70 -10.58 -13.99
CA PRO A 24 -2.26 -11.02 -12.69
C PRO A 24 -3.36 -10.61 -11.70
N PHE A 25 -4.21 -11.58 -11.34
CA PHE A 25 -5.02 -11.48 -10.14
C PHE A 25 -4.01 -11.39 -9.01
N VAL A 26 -3.78 -10.18 -8.52
CA VAL A 26 -2.95 -9.95 -7.35
C VAL A 26 -3.77 -10.43 -6.17
N HIS A 27 -3.77 -11.75 -5.98
CA HIS A 27 -4.33 -12.36 -4.80
C HIS A 27 -3.56 -11.84 -3.59
N ALA A 28 -4.27 -11.71 -2.47
CA ALA A 28 -3.68 -11.55 -1.15
C ALA A 28 -2.44 -12.44 -0.99
N GLN A 29 -1.30 -11.82 -0.67
CA GLN A 29 -0.01 -12.48 -0.67
C GLN A 29 0.73 -12.18 0.63
N ASP A 30 1.14 -13.25 1.32
CA ASP A 30 2.01 -13.20 2.50
C ASP A 30 3.46 -13.36 2.03
N CYS A 31 4.28 -12.36 2.30
CA CYS A 31 5.62 -12.18 1.76
C CYS A 31 6.71 -12.40 2.80
N GLN A 32 6.36 -12.71 4.05
CA GLN A 32 7.36 -12.89 5.11
C GLN A 32 8.33 -14.05 4.82
N GLU A 33 7.83 -15.15 4.25
CA GLU A 33 8.67 -16.30 3.90
C GLU A 33 9.42 -16.11 2.57
N ASN A 34 8.90 -15.24 1.69
CA ASN A 34 9.52 -14.93 0.41
C ASN A 34 9.31 -13.44 0.08
N PRO A 35 10.21 -12.55 0.53
CA PRO A 35 10.06 -11.11 0.34
C PRO A 35 10.05 -10.68 -1.14
N GLN A 36 10.70 -11.44 -2.02
CA GLN A 36 10.67 -11.22 -3.48
C GLN A 36 9.30 -11.47 -4.11
N SER A 37 8.42 -12.14 -3.36
CA SER A 37 7.08 -12.44 -3.84
C SER A 37 6.17 -11.21 -3.80
N CYS A 38 6.48 -10.21 -2.96
CA CYS A 38 5.87 -8.88 -3.02
C CYS A 38 6.62 -8.00 -4.02
N ASP A 39 5.89 -7.25 -4.86
CA ASP A 39 6.47 -6.33 -5.85
C ASP A 39 6.20 -4.86 -5.46
N GLY A 40 7.24 -4.22 -4.92
CA GLY A 40 7.22 -2.80 -4.55
C GLY A 40 7.00 -1.87 -5.74
N LYS A 41 7.40 -2.24 -6.97
CA LYS A 41 7.08 -1.44 -8.16
C LYS A 41 5.60 -1.49 -8.47
N GLN A 42 4.98 -2.66 -8.26
CA GLN A 42 3.54 -2.81 -8.41
C GLN A 42 2.79 -1.95 -7.38
N ILE A 43 3.27 -1.87 -6.14
CA ILE A 43 2.75 -0.91 -5.14
C ILE A 43 2.87 0.52 -5.67
N LEU A 44 4.05 0.96 -6.11
CA LEU A 44 4.22 2.32 -6.62
C LEU A 44 3.38 2.61 -7.85
N SER A 45 3.12 1.64 -8.72
CA SER A 45 2.28 1.78 -9.91
C SER A 45 0.80 1.89 -9.56
N ASN A 46 0.32 1.05 -8.63
CA ASN A 46 -1.10 0.89 -8.37
C ASN A 46 -1.66 1.90 -7.37
N TYR A 47 -0.83 2.39 -6.45
CA TYR A 47 -1.26 3.29 -5.39
C TYR A 47 -0.97 4.75 -5.74
N VAL A 48 -1.89 5.35 -6.51
CA VAL A 48 -1.93 6.81 -6.71
C VAL A 48 -2.17 7.53 -5.39
N TRP A 49 -2.91 6.89 -4.49
CA TRP A 49 -3.25 7.40 -3.17
C TRP A 49 -2.97 6.34 -2.11
N ILE A 50 -2.40 6.75 -0.97
CA ILE A 50 -2.10 5.86 0.15
C ILE A 50 -2.53 6.55 1.45
N ASN A 51 -3.25 5.84 2.30
CA ASN A 51 -3.45 6.21 3.69
C ASN A 51 -2.63 5.29 4.58
N ASP A 52 -1.86 5.83 5.52
CA ASP A 52 -1.34 5.06 6.66
C ASP A 52 -2.39 5.12 7.78
N VAL A 53 -2.99 3.97 8.08
CA VAL A 53 -4.22 3.92 8.90
C VAL A 53 -4.00 3.33 10.28
N ALA A 54 -2.97 2.52 10.48
CA ALA A 54 -2.71 1.89 11.77
C ALA A 54 -1.25 1.45 11.87
N THR A 55 -0.71 1.49 13.09
CA THR A 55 0.68 1.09 13.36
C THR A 55 0.85 0.49 14.74
N SER A 56 1.83 -0.40 14.93
CA SER A 56 2.29 -0.82 16.25
C SER A 56 3.31 0.14 16.87
N TYR A 57 3.80 1.14 16.13
CA TYR A 57 4.69 2.16 16.65
C TYR A 57 3.93 3.16 17.52
N ARG A 58 3.91 2.91 18.83
CA ARG A 58 3.12 3.68 19.81
C ARG A 58 3.51 5.16 19.85
N GLU A 59 4.75 5.49 19.51
CA GLU A 59 5.29 6.85 19.51
C GLU A 59 5.14 7.56 18.15
N ASN A 60 4.42 6.98 17.18
CA ASN A 60 4.19 7.60 15.87
C ASN A 60 3.76 9.06 16.02
N PRO A 61 4.47 10.03 15.42
CA PRO A 61 4.28 11.47 15.71
C PRO A 61 3.09 12.08 14.97
N SER A 62 2.45 11.34 14.07
CA SER A 62 1.41 11.83 13.17
C SER A 62 0.09 11.07 13.33
N ASN A 63 -0.98 11.67 12.81
CA ASN A 63 -2.25 11.02 12.48
C ASN A 63 -2.75 11.54 11.14
N CYS A 64 -3.72 10.81 10.57
CA CYS A 64 -4.42 11.19 9.35
C CYS A 64 -3.47 11.30 8.14
N ASP A 65 -2.51 10.40 8.09
CA ASP A 65 -1.39 10.35 7.14
C ASP A 65 -1.89 9.94 5.75
N ARG A 66 -1.66 10.81 4.76
CA ARG A 66 -2.13 10.62 3.37
C ARG A 66 -1.09 11.03 2.36
N TYR A 67 -0.88 10.16 1.39
CA TYR A 67 0.05 10.37 0.30
C TYR A 67 -0.74 10.42 -1.01
N GLN A 68 -0.52 11.46 -1.81
CA GLN A 68 -1.04 11.57 -3.18
C GLN A 68 0.11 11.65 -4.17
N ARG A 69 0.17 10.70 -5.11
CA ARG A 69 1.26 10.61 -6.08
C ARG A 69 1.22 11.80 -7.04
N ILE A 70 2.35 12.50 -7.13
CA ILE A 70 2.62 13.59 -8.07
C ILE A 70 3.20 13.01 -9.37
N SER A 71 4.16 12.09 -9.23
CA SER A 71 4.91 11.53 -10.35
C SER A 71 5.39 10.12 -10.04
N LEU A 72 5.66 9.36 -11.10
CA LEU A 72 6.28 8.04 -11.08
C LEU A 72 7.42 8.07 -12.10
N SER A 73 8.60 7.58 -11.74
CA SER A 73 9.75 7.47 -12.64
C SER A 73 9.46 6.48 -13.77
N GLU A 74 10.15 6.63 -14.90
CA GLU A 74 9.96 5.76 -16.09
C GLU A 74 10.23 4.28 -15.79
N ASP A 75 11.16 3.98 -14.89
CA ASP A 75 11.50 2.62 -14.46
C ASP A 75 10.57 2.05 -13.37
N GLY A 76 9.60 2.85 -12.92
CA GLY A 76 8.62 2.49 -11.89
C GLY A 76 9.20 2.34 -10.48
N LYS A 77 10.47 2.72 -10.25
CA LYS A 77 11.15 2.51 -8.96
C LYS A 77 11.00 3.67 -7.98
N LYS A 78 10.66 4.87 -8.43
CA LYS A 78 10.55 6.04 -7.57
C LYS A 78 9.26 6.79 -7.85
N ALA A 79 8.55 7.16 -6.80
CA ALA A 79 7.36 7.98 -6.90
C ALA A 79 7.43 9.15 -5.91
N GLN A 80 7.06 10.34 -6.36
CA GLN A 80 6.92 11.51 -5.49
C GLN A 80 5.47 11.65 -5.08
N TYR A 81 5.25 12.00 -3.81
CA TYR A 81 3.93 12.16 -3.22
C TYR A 81 3.83 13.51 -2.50
N ILE A 82 2.67 14.15 -2.58
CA ILE A 82 2.24 15.13 -1.58
C ILE A 82 1.81 14.34 -0.36
N PHE A 83 2.46 14.59 0.76
CA PHE A 83 2.12 13.99 2.04
C PHE A 83 1.36 15.00 2.91
N VAL A 84 0.23 14.57 3.46
CA VAL A 84 -0.60 15.38 4.36
C VAL A 84 -0.82 14.61 5.64
N TYR A 85 -0.56 15.25 6.76
CA TYR A 85 -0.71 14.67 8.09
C TYR A 85 -1.11 15.72 9.11
N THR A 86 -1.42 15.28 10.33
CA THR A 86 -1.61 16.12 11.50
C THR A 86 -0.69 15.65 12.61
N GLU A 87 -0.17 16.56 13.45
CA GLU A 87 0.66 16.17 14.58
C GLU A 87 -0.14 15.43 15.64
N ARG A 88 0.46 14.40 16.22
CA ARG A 88 -0.16 13.62 17.30
C ARG A 88 -0.01 14.35 18.62
N GLY A 89 -1.12 14.95 19.08
CA GLY A 89 -1.16 15.73 20.32
C GLY A 89 -0.95 17.24 20.12
N GLY A 90 -0.72 17.68 18.88
CA GLY A 90 -0.53 19.08 18.46
C GLY A 90 -1.59 19.52 17.44
N ASP A 91 -1.37 20.68 16.80
CA ASP A 91 -2.34 21.47 16.03
C ASP A 91 -3.29 20.68 15.09
N LYS A 92 -4.56 21.08 14.99
CA LYS A 92 -5.59 20.40 14.16
C LYS A 92 -5.48 20.73 12.67
N LYS A 93 -4.51 21.56 12.29
CA LYS A 93 -4.33 21.98 10.91
C LYS A 93 -3.52 20.92 10.15
N PRO A 94 -3.99 20.49 8.97
CA PRO A 94 -3.20 19.60 8.14
C PRO A 94 -1.88 20.27 7.73
N ILE A 95 -0.78 19.55 7.92
CA ILE A 95 0.56 19.93 7.44
C ILE A 95 0.75 19.25 6.08
N LYS A 96 1.34 19.96 5.12
CA LYS A 96 1.69 19.42 3.81
C LYS A 96 3.21 19.32 3.69
N ASP A 97 3.69 18.18 3.21
CA ASP A 97 5.09 17.90 2.89
C ASP A 97 5.18 17.18 1.54
N THR A 98 6.40 16.99 1.03
CA THR A 98 6.71 16.17 -0.13
C THR A 98 7.53 14.97 0.30
N CYS A 99 7.07 13.78 -0.06
CA CYS A 99 7.79 12.54 0.18
C CYS A 99 8.15 11.84 -1.12
N THR A 100 9.24 11.08 -1.08
CA THR A 100 9.63 10.14 -2.13
C THR A 100 9.50 8.74 -1.56
N ILE A 101 8.83 7.86 -2.30
CA ILE A 101 8.85 6.42 -2.05
C ILE A 101 9.71 5.76 -3.13
N GLU A 102 10.74 5.03 -2.72
CA GLU A 102 11.69 4.36 -3.60
C GLU A 102 11.73 2.85 -3.35
N VAL A 103 11.65 2.06 -4.41
CA VAL A 103 11.82 0.60 -4.37
C VAL A 103 13.32 0.29 -4.34
N VAL A 104 13.83 -0.07 -3.16
CA VAL A 104 15.24 -0.44 -2.96
C VAL A 104 15.51 -1.91 -3.28
N SER A 105 14.51 -2.77 -3.09
CA SER A 105 14.48 -4.15 -3.58
C SER A 105 13.02 -4.59 -3.81
N GLU A 106 12.77 -5.75 -4.43
CA GLU A 106 11.41 -6.18 -4.80
C GLU A 106 10.43 -6.10 -3.62
N GLY A 107 10.80 -6.57 -2.43
CA GLY A 107 9.94 -6.53 -1.25
C GLY A 107 10.17 -5.35 -0.31
N VAL A 108 10.91 -4.31 -0.69
CA VAL A 108 11.32 -3.25 0.24
C VAL A 108 11.22 -1.87 -0.38
N ILE A 109 10.59 -0.95 0.33
CA ILE A 109 10.44 0.46 -0.05
C ILE A 109 11.02 1.38 1.03
N ASP A 110 11.67 2.45 0.59
CA ASP A 110 12.11 3.55 1.44
C ASP A 110 11.17 4.74 1.27
N ILE A 111 10.66 5.28 2.38
CA ILE A 111 9.87 6.52 2.39
C ILE A 111 10.76 7.63 2.98
N THR A 112 10.98 8.70 2.22
CA THR A 112 11.73 9.87 2.66
C THR A 112 10.89 11.12 2.47
N CYS A 113 10.67 11.88 3.54
CA CYS A 113 9.94 13.15 3.50
C CYS A 113 10.89 14.32 3.77
N LYS A 114 10.61 15.49 3.19
CA LYS A 114 11.53 16.62 3.25
C LYS A 114 11.59 17.25 4.63
N ASP A 115 10.43 17.48 5.24
CA ASP A 115 10.29 18.22 6.51
C ASP A 115 9.74 17.31 7.64
N PHE A 116 9.03 16.23 7.31
CA PHE A 116 8.55 15.22 8.25
C PHE A 116 9.67 14.24 8.64
N LEU A 117 10.29 14.49 9.81
CA LEU A 117 11.39 13.74 10.44
C LEU A 117 12.55 13.37 9.48
N PRO A 118 13.81 13.74 9.76
CA PRO A 118 14.94 13.51 8.83
C PRO A 118 15.35 12.04 8.63
N THR A 119 14.51 11.07 8.96
CA THR A 119 14.79 9.63 8.93
C THR A 119 14.20 8.98 7.68
N VAL A 120 15.02 8.21 6.96
CA VAL A 120 14.53 7.30 5.92
C VAL A 120 13.73 6.20 6.60
N TYR A 121 12.49 6.05 6.18
CA TYR A 121 11.58 5.10 6.75
C TYR A 121 11.55 3.83 5.88
N HIS A 122 12.42 2.88 6.25
CA HIS A 122 12.64 1.61 5.55
C HIS A 122 11.53 0.62 5.88
N VAL A 123 10.73 0.26 4.88
CA VAL A 123 9.57 -0.63 5.02
C VAL A 123 9.76 -1.90 4.21
N THR A 124 9.83 -3.03 4.88
CA THR A 124 9.73 -4.36 4.27
C THR A 124 8.26 -4.72 4.11
N LEU A 125 7.86 -5.16 2.92
CA LEU A 125 6.50 -5.60 2.62
C LEU A 125 6.28 -7.01 3.16
N ASP A 126 5.33 -7.16 4.08
CA ASP A 126 4.99 -8.46 4.69
C ASP A 126 3.72 -9.06 4.09
N TYR A 127 2.76 -8.21 3.70
CA TYR A 127 1.51 -8.68 3.14
C TYR A 127 0.92 -7.67 2.16
N VAL A 128 0.50 -8.10 0.97
CA VAL A 128 -0.12 -7.23 -0.04
C VAL A 128 -1.45 -7.84 -0.48
N ASN A 129 -2.53 -7.07 -0.44
CA ASN A 129 -3.81 -7.47 -1.00
C ASN A 129 -4.18 -6.59 -2.19
N GLY A 130 -3.62 -6.95 -3.35
CA GLY A 130 -3.83 -6.25 -4.61
C GLY A 130 -3.63 -4.74 -4.48
N ASN A 131 -4.64 -4.00 -4.95
CA ASN A 131 -4.61 -2.53 -4.99
C ASN A 131 -5.35 -1.91 -3.80
N HIS A 132 -5.67 -2.72 -2.78
CA HIS A 132 -6.52 -2.30 -1.68
C HIS A 132 -5.73 -1.92 -0.44
N CYS A 133 -4.75 -2.74 -0.06
CA CYS A 133 -3.93 -2.51 1.12
C CYS A 133 -2.64 -3.31 1.09
N PHE A 134 -1.71 -2.90 1.96
CA PHE A 134 -0.53 -3.68 2.30
C PHE A 134 -0.13 -3.46 3.76
N VAL A 135 0.53 -4.45 4.34
CA VAL A 135 1.17 -4.41 5.65
C VAL A 135 2.67 -4.52 5.42
N GLY A 136 3.42 -3.68 6.10
CA GLY A 136 4.86 -3.80 6.14
C GLY A 136 5.42 -3.49 7.52
N HIS A 137 6.69 -3.79 7.72
CA HIS A 137 7.39 -3.48 8.95
C HIS A 137 8.64 -2.65 8.72
N THR A 138 9.00 -1.93 9.77
CA THR A 138 10.27 -1.21 9.90
C THR A 138 10.96 -1.65 11.19
N ASN A 139 12.27 -1.46 11.24
CA ASN A 139 13.09 -1.74 12.42
C ASN A 139 13.62 -0.41 12.96
N VAL A 140 13.21 -0.02 14.16
CA VAL A 140 13.57 1.26 14.77
C VAL A 140 14.53 1.05 15.94
N GLY A 141 15.64 1.79 15.95
CA GLY A 141 16.67 1.76 16.99
C GLY A 141 18.00 1.18 16.48
N GLU A 142 19.13 1.74 16.96
CA GLU A 142 20.46 1.43 16.42
C GLU A 142 21.07 0.12 16.96
N ASN A 143 20.85 -0.19 18.25
CA ASN A 143 21.57 -1.27 18.94
C ASN A 143 20.69 -2.49 19.28
N ALA A 144 19.37 -2.30 19.32
CA ALA A 144 18.38 -3.33 19.57
C ALA A 144 17.11 -2.93 18.79
N PRO A 145 17.12 -3.10 17.46
CA PRO A 145 16.02 -2.65 16.62
C PRO A 145 14.72 -3.33 17.07
N THR A 146 13.71 -2.51 17.35
CA THR A 146 12.35 -2.99 17.61
C THR A 146 11.59 -2.97 16.30
N GLN A 147 10.97 -4.10 15.96
CA GLN A 147 10.14 -4.21 14.77
C GLN A 147 8.76 -3.63 15.03
N TYR A 148 8.35 -2.70 14.15
CA TYR A 148 7.02 -2.10 14.17
C TYR A 148 6.33 -2.30 12.83
N TYR A 149 5.02 -2.57 12.87
CA TYR A 149 4.20 -2.88 11.71
C TYR A 149 3.24 -1.74 11.40
N PHE A 150 2.98 -1.54 10.12
CA PHE A 150 2.21 -0.43 9.57
C PHE A 150 1.23 -0.97 8.54
N LEU A 151 0.01 -0.44 8.55
CA LEU A 151 -1.06 -0.79 7.63
C LEU A 151 -1.34 0.39 6.72
N PHE A 152 -1.12 0.17 5.43
CA PHE A 152 -1.39 1.12 4.38
C PHE A 152 -2.61 0.67 3.57
N THR A 153 -3.47 1.62 3.22
CA THR A 153 -4.69 1.35 2.45
C THR A 153 -4.83 2.31 1.29
N ASN A 154 -5.46 1.85 0.21
CA ASN A 154 -5.93 2.72 -0.86
C ASN A 154 -7.26 3.37 -0.43
N PRO A 155 -7.39 4.71 -0.43
CA PRO A 155 -8.63 5.38 -0.03
C PRO A 155 -9.87 5.01 -0.85
N ASP A 156 -9.68 4.49 -2.06
CA ASP A 156 -10.78 4.01 -2.91
C ASP A 156 -11.31 2.65 -2.49
N SER A 157 -10.69 2.00 -1.51
CA SER A 157 -11.13 0.69 -1.00
C SER A 157 -12.13 0.83 0.14
N ASN A 158 -13.10 -0.08 0.19
CA ASN A 158 -14.03 -0.22 1.30
C ASN A 158 -13.46 -1.14 2.41
N GLU A 159 -14.14 -1.18 3.56
CA GLU A 159 -13.70 -1.95 4.73
C GLU A 159 -13.54 -3.45 4.45
N GLU A 160 -14.39 -4.05 3.61
CA GLU A 160 -14.31 -5.46 3.27
C GLU A 160 -13.06 -5.77 2.43
N GLU A 161 -12.71 -4.86 1.51
CA GLU A 161 -11.57 -5.01 0.61
C GLU A 161 -10.21 -4.95 1.33
N TYR A 162 -10.08 -4.14 2.40
CA TYR A 162 -8.83 -4.08 3.17
C TYR A 162 -8.82 -4.93 4.46
N LYS A 163 -9.94 -5.63 4.76
CA LYS A 163 -10.09 -6.44 5.99
C LYS A 163 -8.98 -7.48 6.17
N SER A 164 -8.52 -8.07 5.07
CA SER A 164 -7.44 -9.06 5.08
C SER A 164 -6.13 -8.50 5.64
N CYS A 165 -5.73 -7.28 5.22
CA CYS A 165 -4.55 -6.61 5.76
C CYS A 165 -4.72 -6.22 7.23
N TYR A 166 -5.93 -5.82 7.64
CA TYR A 166 -6.20 -5.55 9.06
C TYR A 166 -6.04 -6.81 9.91
N ASN A 167 -6.56 -7.95 9.45
CA ASN A 167 -6.38 -9.24 10.14
C ASN A 167 -4.89 -9.61 10.24
N LYS A 168 -4.11 -9.38 9.19
CA LYS A 168 -2.66 -9.63 9.18
C LYS A 168 -1.91 -8.72 10.13
N LEU A 169 -2.23 -7.43 10.16
CA LEU A 169 -1.68 -6.51 11.18
C LEU A 169 -1.99 -7.02 12.59
N GLN A 170 -3.24 -7.44 12.85
CA GLN A 170 -3.63 -7.98 14.15
C GLN A 170 -2.86 -9.26 14.51
N GLU A 171 -2.66 -10.17 13.56
CA GLU A 171 -1.84 -11.38 13.72
C GLU A 171 -0.40 -11.02 14.09
N TYR A 172 0.26 -10.20 13.27
CA TYR A 172 1.67 -9.83 13.44
C TYR A 172 1.96 -9.06 14.73
N THR A 173 0.99 -8.30 15.24
CA THR A 173 1.14 -7.45 16.43
C THR A 173 0.51 -8.05 17.69
N GLY A 174 -0.18 -9.18 17.58
CA GLY A 174 -1.03 -9.72 18.67
C GLY A 174 -2.13 -8.75 19.11
N GLY A 175 -2.60 -7.89 18.21
CA GLY A 175 -3.55 -6.81 18.51
C GLY A 175 -2.94 -5.55 19.14
N ASN A 176 -1.62 -5.47 19.29
CA ASN A 176 -0.95 -4.33 19.91
C ASN A 176 -0.62 -3.22 18.90
N PHE A 177 -1.65 -2.57 18.36
CA PHE A 177 -1.51 -1.41 17.48
C PHE A 177 -2.42 -0.25 17.89
N ILE A 178 -2.22 0.90 17.23
CA ILE A 178 -3.03 2.10 17.35
C ILE A 178 -3.63 2.43 15.98
N SER A 179 -4.81 3.05 15.97
CA SER A 179 -5.33 3.68 14.77
C SER A 179 -4.70 5.06 14.57
N LEU A 180 -4.24 5.33 13.36
CA LEU A 180 -3.83 6.66 12.88
C LEU A 180 -4.98 7.38 12.17
N ARG A 181 -6.03 6.64 11.78
CA ARG A 181 -7.26 7.16 11.18
C ARG A 181 -8.35 7.23 12.25
N ASP A 182 -8.46 8.39 12.88
CA ASP A 182 -9.55 8.71 13.81
C ASP A 182 -10.51 9.67 13.09
N ASP A 183 -11.73 9.24 12.78
CA ASP A 183 -12.68 10.03 11.97
C ASP A 183 -12.97 11.41 12.56
N ASN A 184 -12.96 11.55 13.89
CA ASN A 184 -13.17 12.84 14.55
C ASN A 184 -11.96 13.76 14.41
N LYS A 185 -10.74 13.20 14.45
CA LYS A 185 -9.49 13.96 14.26
C LYS A 185 -9.22 14.26 12.79
N CYS A 186 -9.56 13.33 11.91
CA CYS A 186 -9.26 13.39 10.48
C CYS A 186 -10.36 14.06 9.64
N LYS A 187 -11.47 14.49 10.24
CA LYS A 187 -12.62 15.11 9.53
C LYS A 187 -12.26 16.29 8.62
N ASN A 188 -11.20 17.03 8.96
CA ASN A 188 -10.74 18.20 8.21
C ASN A 188 -9.67 17.88 7.17
N VAL A 189 -9.18 16.64 7.17
CA VAL A 189 -8.29 16.14 6.12
C VAL A 189 -9.22 15.44 5.11
N PRO A 190 -9.34 15.91 3.86
CA PRO A 190 -10.19 15.28 2.85
C PRO A 190 -9.55 14.00 2.31
N PRO A 191 -10.32 12.89 2.10
CA PRO A 191 -9.78 11.55 1.77
C PRO A 191 -8.89 11.56 0.53
N LYS A 192 -9.10 12.57 -0.32
CA LYS A 192 -8.27 12.97 -1.45
C LYS A 192 -7.90 14.44 -1.29
N ILE A 193 -6.66 14.79 -1.63
CA ILE A 193 -6.13 16.15 -1.65
C ILE A 193 -6.52 16.74 -3.02
N GLU A 194 -7.46 17.66 -3.00
CA GLU A 194 -7.88 18.41 -4.20
C GLU A 194 -6.82 19.40 -4.68
#